data_AF-A0A7J2HWQ5-F1
#
_entry.id   AF-A0A7J2HWQ5-F1
#
_cell.length_a   1.000
_cell.length_b   1.000
_cell.length_c   1.000
_cell.angle_alpha   90.00
_cell.angle_beta   90.00
_cell.angle_gamma   90.00
#
_symmetry.space_group_name_H-M   'P 1'
#
loop_
_entity.id
_entity.type
_entity.pdbx_description
1 polymer ?
#
loop_
_entity_poly.entity_id
_entity_poly.type
_entity_poly.pdbx_seq_one_letter_code
_entity_poly.pdbx_strand_id
1 'polypeptide(L)'
;YVRDIRELEAVRFRVAARALKEVEWDFFFLLFSGTDLVQHVLYDKLLEGSQDEVVREALSLYSDIDSYINELLRMVPKETITILMSDHGFKAFKGIFYVNEWLRQRDYLKAKVREEEEAPFTLFPESKKATRSLPGFAAKLAFTLMKTPLRRLSPVGMKLLGRLGFRISASMEVDVRRSRALMPTTEAMGLYINDDERFEDGIVSAEEARSLKEELLESLREVKIGGEPAFKEVLDGLKLYRGRMARMGPDIVFRLGNYGVRKSIYPGTLWRGTPPSAIEHEEEGIIIAFGEGISAKRIRASIMDIAPTVLEIMGVTPPPDLDGRAIPQIVG
;
A
#
# COMPACT_ATOMS: atom_id res chain seq x y z
N TYR A 1 -9.80 16.44 9.23
CA TYR A 1 -9.17 15.15 8.90
C TYR A 1 -8.75 14.39 10.15
N VAL A 2 -7.60 14.68 10.79
CA VAL A 2 -7.15 13.88 11.96
C VAL A 2 -8.15 13.89 13.12
N ARG A 3 -8.77 15.05 13.43
CA ARG A 3 -9.83 15.13 14.45
C ARG A 3 -11.04 14.26 14.12
N ASP A 4 -11.41 14.15 12.84
CA ASP A 4 -12.53 13.31 12.40
C ASP A 4 -12.19 11.82 12.58
N ILE A 5 -10.93 11.44 12.32
CA ILE A 5 -10.42 10.08 12.58
C ILE A 5 -10.42 9.78 14.08
N ARG A 6 -10.00 10.73 14.93
CA ARG A 6 -10.05 10.58 16.38
C ARG A 6 -11.48 10.35 16.87
N GLU A 7 -12.45 11.11 16.35
CA GLU A 7 -13.86 10.88 16.69
C GLU A 7 -14.35 9.51 16.21
N LEU A 8 -13.96 9.06 15.01
CA LEU A 8 -14.27 7.72 14.52
C LEU A 8 -13.75 6.64 15.48
N GLU A 9 -12.49 6.72 15.90
CA GLU A 9 -11.91 5.73 16.82
C GLU A 9 -12.52 5.82 18.23
N ALA A 10 -12.90 7.02 18.68
CA ALA A 10 -13.65 7.19 19.93
C ALA A 10 -15.03 6.52 19.86
N VAL A 11 -15.74 6.64 18.73
CA VAL A 11 -17.01 5.93 18.50
C VAL A 11 -16.79 4.41 18.53
N ARG A 12 -15.77 3.91 17.81
CA ARG A 12 -15.43 2.47 17.78
C ARG A 12 -15.13 1.93 19.17
N PHE A 13 -14.33 2.66 19.94
CA PHE A 13 -14.05 2.32 21.33
C PHE A 13 -15.33 2.26 22.17
N ARG A 14 -16.19 3.29 22.12
CA ARG A 14 -17.46 3.30 22.89
C ARG A 14 -18.36 2.12 22.54
N VAL A 15 -18.46 1.76 21.26
CA VAL A 15 -19.22 0.60 20.80
C VAL A 15 -18.60 -0.70 21.32
N ALA A 16 -17.28 -0.85 21.21
CA ALA A 16 -16.56 -2.03 21.69
C ALA A 16 -16.68 -2.21 23.20
N ALA A 17 -16.49 -1.14 23.99
CA ALA A 17 -16.64 -1.16 25.44
C ALA A 17 -18.07 -1.54 25.85
N ARG A 18 -19.08 -1.04 25.12
CA ARG A 18 -20.47 -1.43 25.36
C ARG A 18 -20.70 -2.90 25.03
N ALA A 19 -20.21 -3.37 23.88
CA ALA A 19 -20.36 -4.76 23.45
C ALA A 19 -19.69 -5.74 24.44
N LEU A 20 -18.49 -5.43 24.93
CA LEU A 20 -17.79 -6.24 25.95
C LEU A 20 -18.60 -6.42 27.24
N LYS A 21 -19.48 -5.47 27.59
CA LYS A 21 -20.32 -5.51 28.80
C LYS A 21 -21.69 -6.16 28.57
N GLU A 22 -22.29 -5.94 27.40
CA GLU A 22 -23.69 -6.26 27.15
C GLU A 22 -23.89 -7.55 26.34
N VAL A 23 -22.85 -8.06 25.69
CA VAL A 23 -22.92 -9.23 24.81
C VAL A 23 -22.09 -10.36 25.41
N GLU A 24 -22.61 -11.60 25.39
CA GLU A 24 -21.80 -12.78 25.72
C GLU A 24 -20.83 -13.09 24.57
N TRP A 25 -19.57 -13.35 24.89
CA TRP A 25 -18.52 -13.59 23.90
C TRP A 25 -17.52 -14.64 24.38
N ASP A 26 -17.11 -15.51 23.46
CA ASP A 26 -15.94 -16.40 23.61
C ASP A 26 -14.72 -15.87 22.83
N PHE A 27 -14.97 -15.05 21.81
CA PHE A 27 -13.97 -14.39 20.98
C PHE A 27 -14.42 -12.97 20.66
N PHE A 28 -13.53 -12.00 20.84
CA PHE A 28 -13.79 -10.59 20.57
C PHE A 28 -12.68 -10.01 19.69
N PHE A 29 -13.06 -9.38 18.57
CA PHE A 29 -12.13 -8.74 17.65
C PHE A 29 -12.48 -7.25 17.48
N LEU A 30 -11.46 -6.40 17.60
CA LEU A 30 -11.57 -4.96 17.44
C LEU A 30 -10.44 -4.43 16.56
N LEU A 31 -10.80 -3.58 15.60
CA LEU A 31 -9.86 -2.90 14.71
C LEU A 31 -9.93 -1.38 14.90
N PHE A 32 -8.81 -0.79 15.31
CA PHE A 32 -8.57 0.65 15.22
C PHE A 32 -7.87 0.94 13.88
N SER A 33 -8.57 1.49 12.88
CA SER A 33 -8.00 1.72 11.54
C SER A 33 -7.50 3.15 11.35
N GLY A 34 -7.70 4.02 12.34
CA GLY A 34 -7.33 5.42 12.26
C GLY A 34 -5.83 5.64 12.17
N THR A 35 -5.03 4.74 12.76
CA THR A 35 -3.56 4.78 12.66
C THR A 35 -3.10 4.63 11.20
N ASP A 36 -3.70 3.70 10.46
CA ASP A 36 -3.45 3.52 9.03
C ASP A 36 -3.75 4.78 8.21
N LEU A 37 -4.98 5.32 8.35
CA LEU A 37 -5.44 6.52 7.65
C LEU A 37 -4.57 7.76 7.94
N VAL A 38 -4.06 7.88 9.16
CA VAL A 38 -3.16 8.96 9.57
C VAL A 38 -1.76 8.75 9.00
N GLN A 39 -1.24 7.53 9.07
CA GLN A 39 0.11 7.22 8.59
C GLN A 39 0.25 7.42 7.08
N HIS A 40 -0.74 7.03 6.27
CA HIS A 40 -0.72 7.31 4.82
C HIS A 40 -0.50 8.79 4.44
N VAL A 41 -0.83 9.71 5.34
CA VAL A 41 -0.72 11.16 5.10
C VAL A 41 0.46 11.79 5.83
N LEU A 42 0.84 11.27 7.00
CA LEU A 42 1.73 11.95 7.95
C LEU A 42 2.92 11.13 8.44
N TYR A 43 3.12 9.90 7.95
CA TYR A 43 4.17 9.01 8.48
C TYR A 43 5.59 9.59 8.37
N ASP A 44 5.93 10.23 7.25
CA ASP A 44 7.22 10.91 7.07
C ASP A 44 7.42 12.01 8.13
N LYS A 45 6.40 12.84 8.35
CA LYS A 45 6.43 13.90 9.37
C LYS A 45 6.48 13.38 10.80
N LEU A 46 5.83 12.25 11.07
CA LEU A 46 5.88 11.56 12.35
C LEU A 46 7.31 11.08 12.64
N LEU A 47 7.97 10.47 11.64
CA LEU A 47 9.36 10.03 11.75
C LEU A 47 10.34 11.21 11.92
N GLU A 48 10.08 12.34 11.26
CA GLU A 48 10.89 13.56 11.39
C GLU A 48 10.70 14.28 12.74
N GLY A 49 9.70 13.90 13.55
CA GLY A 49 9.39 14.58 14.80
C GLY A 49 8.87 16.01 14.62
N SER A 50 8.15 16.27 13.51
CA SER A 50 7.61 17.59 13.19
C SER A 50 6.71 18.13 14.31
N GLN A 51 6.84 19.43 14.59
CA GLN A 51 6.06 20.13 15.62
C GLN A 51 4.75 20.74 15.07
N ASP A 52 4.40 20.44 13.81
CA ASP A 52 3.16 20.88 13.19
C ASP A 52 1.95 20.47 14.07
N GLU A 53 0.93 21.34 14.16
CA GLU A 53 -0.31 21.03 14.91
C GLU A 53 -0.93 19.70 14.46
N VAL A 54 -0.95 19.43 13.15
CA VAL A 54 -1.50 18.19 12.60
C VAL A 54 -0.75 16.93 13.06
N VAL A 55 0.55 17.04 13.32
CA VAL A 55 1.37 15.92 13.82
C VAL A 55 1.12 15.72 15.31
N ARG A 56 0.95 16.79 16.09
CA ARG A 56 0.54 16.70 17.51
C ARG A 56 -0.84 16.06 17.66
N GLU A 57 -1.79 16.40 16.77
CA GLU A 57 -3.10 15.75 16.70
C GLU A 57 -2.98 14.27 16.34
N ALA A 58 -2.08 13.91 15.40
CA ALA A 58 -1.81 12.53 15.03
C ALA A 58 -1.23 11.74 16.21
N LEU A 59 -0.27 12.30 16.95
CA LEU A 59 0.26 11.68 18.17
C LEU A 59 -0.81 11.53 19.26
N SER A 60 -1.74 12.50 19.36
CA SER A 60 -2.87 12.41 20.28
C SER A 60 -3.79 11.24 19.95
N LEU A 61 -3.97 10.87 18.67
CA LEU A 61 -4.69 9.64 18.30
C LEU A 61 -4.04 8.38 18.89
N TYR A 62 -2.71 8.27 18.84
CA TYR A 62 -2.02 7.12 19.45
C TYR A 62 -2.20 7.09 20.97
N SER A 63 -2.15 8.25 21.63
CA SER A 63 -2.42 8.37 23.07
C SER A 63 -3.87 8.02 23.43
N ASP A 64 -4.83 8.41 22.59
CA ASP A 64 -6.24 8.03 22.76
C ASP A 64 -6.40 6.51 22.66
N ILE A 65 -5.82 5.87 21.63
CA ILE A 65 -5.88 4.42 21.44
C ILE A 65 -5.21 3.66 22.60
N ASP A 66 -4.06 4.11 23.08
CA ASP A 66 -3.41 3.53 24.27
C ASP A 66 -4.32 3.59 25.51
N SER A 67 -4.98 4.74 25.72
CA SER A 67 -5.96 4.91 26.81
C SER A 67 -7.15 3.96 26.65
N TYR A 68 -7.68 3.83 25.43
CA TYR A 68 -8.78 2.92 25.10
C TYR A 68 -8.40 1.46 25.34
N ILE A 69 -7.22 1.03 24.90
CA ILE A 69 -6.71 -0.32 25.14
C ILE A 69 -6.63 -0.60 26.64
N ASN A 70 -6.06 0.32 27.43
CA ASN A 70 -5.99 0.16 28.88
C ASN A 70 -7.39 0.10 29.54
N GLU A 71 -8.38 0.82 29.04
CA GLU A 71 -9.76 0.71 29.55
C GLU A 71 -10.38 -0.65 29.19
N LEU A 72 -10.26 -1.10 27.94
CA LEU A 72 -10.75 -2.41 27.49
C LEU A 72 -10.10 -3.56 28.27
N LEU A 73 -8.79 -3.49 28.52
CA LEU A 73 -8.06 -4.49 29.32
C LEU A 73 -8.55 -4.61 30.77
N ARG A 74 -9.10 -3.52 31.35
CA ARG A 74 -9.70 -3.57 32.69
C ARG A 74 -11.11 -4.15 32.69
N MET A 75 -11.74 -4.24 31.53
CA MET A 75 -13.11 -4.71 31.36
C MET A 75 -13.19 -6.20 31.06
N VAL A 76 -12.17 -6.77 30.43
CA VAL A 76 -12.12 -8.21 30.14
C VAL A 76 -11.83 -9.03 31.41
N PRO A 77 -12.36 -10.27 31.52
CA PRO A 77 -11.97 -11.22 32.57
C PRO A 77 -10.46 -11.43 32.63
N LYS A 78 -9.91 -11.73 33.81
CA LYS A 78 -8.45 -11.90 34.01
C LYS A 78 -7.87 -13.07 33.21
N GLU A 79 -8.69 -14.06 32.95
CA GLU A 79 -8.39 -15.29 32.22
C GLU A 79 -8.38 -15.05 30.69
N THR A 80 -8.78 -13.85 30.24
CA THR A 80 -8.81 -13.50 28.81
C THR A 80 -7.39 -13.28 28.29
N ILE A 81 -7.01 -14.03 27.27
CA ILE A 81 -5.82 -13.73 26.48
C ILE A 81 -6.13 -12.62 25.47
N THR A 82 -5.41 -11.50 25.58
CA THR A 82 -5.49 -10.38 24.65
C THR A 82 -4.28 -10.38 23.72
N ILE A 83 -4.53 -10.34 22.40
CA ILE A 83 -3.50 -10.19 21.38
C ILE A 83 -3.72 -8.85 20.68
N LEU A 84 -2.75 -7.95 20.80
CA LEU A 84 -2.63 -6.74 19.99
C LEU A 84 -1.67 -7.03 18.84
N MET A 85 -2.11 -6.77 17.61
CA MET A 85 -1.28 -6.94 16.43
C MET A 85 -1.55 -5.82 15.42
N SER A 86 -0.62 -5.64 14.49
CA SER A 86 -0.90 -4.94 13.24
C SER A 86 -0.92 -5.93 12.07
N ASP A 87 -1.77 -5.65 11.10
CA ASP A 87 -1.85 -6.37 9.84
C ASP A 87 -0.65 -6.07 8.93
N HIS A 88 -0.04 -4.89 9.08
CA HIS A 88 1.21 -4.50 8.43
C HIS A 88 1.95 -3.40 9.22
N GLY A 89 3.13 -3.02 8.73
CA GLY A 89 3.86 -1.81 9.10
C GLY A 89 3.68 -0.69 8.09
N PHE A 90 4.54 0.33 8.18
CA PHE A 90 4.53 1.50 7.29
C PHE A 90 5.95 1.94 6.90
N LYS A 91 6.08 2.49 5.69
CA LYS A 91 7.33 3.05 5.17
C LYS A 91 7.11 4.35 4.41
N ALA A 92 8.02 5.30 4.63
CA ALA A 92 8.22 6.43 3.74
C ALA A 92 9.34 6.11 2.72
N PHE A 93 8.99 6.03 1.44
CA PHE A 93 9.91 5.70 0.35
C PHE A 93 10.66 6.93 -0.15
N LYS A 94 11.88 6.72 -0.67
CA LYS A 94 12.69 7.75 -1.37
C LYS A 94 12.05 8.19 -2.69
N GLY A 95 11.16 7.38 -3.25
CA GLY A 95 10.48 7.67 -4.50
C GLY A 95 9.54 6.56 -4.93
N ILE A 96 8.85 6.79 -6.04
CA ILE A 96 7.92 5.85 -6.66
C ILE A 96 8.43 5.43 -8.04
N PHE A 97 8.42 4.13 -8.31
CA PHE A 97 8.63 3.51 -9.61
C PHE A 97 7.30 3.22 -10.31
N TYR A 98 7.19 3.60 -11.58
CA TYR A 98 5.99 3.38 -12.40
C TYR A 98 6.16 2.15 -13.29
N VAL A 99 5.81 0.98 -12.76
CA VAL A 99 6.12 -0.31 -13.40
C VAL A 99 5.41 -0.48 -14.75
N ASN A 100 4.19 0.01 -14.91
CA ASN A 100 3.49 -0.09 -16.19
C ASN A 100 4.09 0.83 -17.25
N GLU A 101 4.67 1.98 -16.87
CA GLU A 101 5.45 2.81 -17.81
C GLU A 101 6.75 2.08 -18.21
N TRP A 102 7.39 1.37 -17.28
CA TRP A 102 8.56 0.54 -17.57
C TRP A 102 8.24 -0.59 -18.56
N LEU A 103 7.10 -1.27 -18.37
CA LEU A 103 6.59 -2.29 -19.28
C LEU A 103 6.27 -1.69 -20.66
N ARG A 104 5.66 -0.50 -20.68
CA ARG A 104 5.29 0.21 -21.92
C ARG A 104 6.51 0.60 -22.75
N GLN A 105 7.59 1.07 -22.10
CA GLN A 105 8.85 1.43 -22.80
C GLN A 105 9.57 0.22 -23.40
N ARG A 106 9.26 -1.00 -22.93
CA ARG A 106 9.83 -2.27 -23.40
C ARG A 106 8.86 -3.09 -24.26
N ASP A 107 7.74 -2.47 -24.65
CA ASP A 107 6.74 -3.07 -25.53
C ASP A 107 5.93 -4.26 -24.95
N TYR A 108 6.10 -4.58 -23.66
CA TYR A 108 5.26 -5.60 -23.00
C TYR A 108 3.83 -5.12 -22.73
N LEU A 109 3.63 -3.81 -22.63
CA LEU A 109 2.36 -3.18 -22.32
C LEU A 109 2.00 -2.13 -23.38
N LYS A 110 0.76 -2.15 -23.84
CA LYS A 110 0.18 -1.10 -24.69
C LYS A 110 -0.77 -0.26 -23.85
N ALA A 111 -0.82 1.03 -24.16
CA ALA A 111 -1.63 1.97 -23.40
C ALA A 111 -2.32 2.96 -24.34
N LYS A 112 -3.51 3.39 -23.95
CA LYS A 112 -4.32 4.41 -24.63
C LYS A 112 -4.45 5.63 -23.73
N VAL A 113 -4.70 6.80 -24.33
CA VAL A 113 -5.03 7.99 -23.54
C VAL A 113 -6.40 7.76 -22.89
N ARG A 114 -6.50 8.05 -21.58
CA ARG A 114 -7.76 7.89 -20.86
C ARG A 114 -8.78 8.92 -21.39
N GLU A 115 -9.93 8.46 -21.86
CA GLU A 115 -10.91 9.31 -22.55
C GLU A 115 -11.85 10.07 -21.59
N GLU A 116 -11.98 9.65 -20.32
CA GLU A 116 -13.15 9.98 -19.47
C GLU A 116 -12.94 10.87 -18.22
N GLU A 117 -11.81 11.56 -18.02
CA GLU A 117 -11.71 12.55 -16.92
C GLU A 117 -11.52 13.99 -17.44
N GLU A 118 -12.16 14.95 -16.75
CA GLU A 118 -12.10 16.40 -17.01
C GLU A 118 -10.66 16.98 -17.07
N ALA A 119 -9.67 16.21 -16.60
CA ALA A 119 -8.25 16.51 -16.70
C ALA A 119 -7.45 15.26 -17.16
N PRO A 120 -7.33 15.00 -18.48
CA PRO A 120 -6.63 13.81 -19.02
C PRO A 120 -5.10 13.89 -18.87
N PHE A 121 -4.62 14.78 -18.02
CA PHE A 121 -3.22 15.00 -17.75
C PHE A 121 -3.01 15.46 -16.32
N THR A 122 -1.84 15.14 -15.81
CA THR A 122 -1.41 15.60 -14.51
C THR A 122 -0.26 16.59 -14.71
N LEU A 123 -0.34 17.73 -14.01
CA LEU A 123 0.71 18.73 -13.96
C LEU A 123 1.66 18.41 -12.80
N PHE A 124 2.95 18.32 -13.10
CA PHE A 124 3.97 17.97 -12.13
C PHE A 124 4.94 19.13 -11.95
N PRO A 125 5.12 19.67 -10.74
CA PRO A 125 6.19 20.61 -10.49
C PRO A 125 7.55 19.91 -10.57
N GLU A 126 8.50 20.49 -11.33
CA GLU A 126 9.85 19.94 -11.51
C GLU A 126 10.71 20.05 -10.25
N SER A 127 10.31 20.89 -9.28
CA SER A 127 11.01 21.01 -7.99
C SER A 127 10.11 21.54 -6.88
N LYS A 128 10.49 21.32 -5.61
CA LYS A 128 9.87 21.97 -4.45
C LYS A 128 9.95 23.51 -4.49
N LYS A 129 10.88 24.09 -5.29
CA LYS A 129 10.97 25.53 -5.51
C LYS A 129 9.89 26.03 -6.48
N ALA A 130 9.55 25.24 -7.51
CA ALA A 130 8.56 25.61 -8.51
C ALA A 130 7.18 25.90 -7.89
N THR A 131 6.78 25.21 -6.83
CA THR A 131 5.52 25.48 -6.11
C THR A 131 5.62 26.58 -5.07
N ARG A 132 6.81 26.79 -4.46
CA ARG A 132 7.04 27.79 -3.41
C ARG A 132 7.25 29.22 -3.92
N SER A 133 7.67 29.41 -5.18
CA SER A 133 7.98 30.73 -5.74
C SER A 133 6.91 31.30 -6.66
N LEU A 134 5.77 30.63 -6.84
CA LEU A 134 4.71 31.10 -7.74
C LEU A 134 3.85 32.16 -7.04
N PRO A 135 3.77 33.39 -7.55
CA PRO A 135 2.80 34.37 -7.05
C PRO A 135 1.38 33.81 -7.21
N GLY A 136 0.49 34.12 -6.27
CA GLY A 136 -0.82 33.44 -6.13
C GLY A 136 -1.70 33.45 -7.39
N PHE A 137 -1.55 34.44 -8.27
CA PHE A 137 -2.24 34.46 -9.56
C PHE A 137 -1.73 33.39 -10.54
N ALA A 138 -0.43 33.09 -10.54
CA ALA A 138 0.17 32.06 -11.38
C ALA A 138 -0.19 30.66 -10.89
N ALA A 139 -0.29 30.46 -9.57
CA ALA A 139 -0.81 29.22 -8.97
C ALA A 139 -2.30 29.01 -9.33
N LYS A 140 -3.13 30.05 -9.25
CA LYS A 140 -4.54 30.00 -9.70
C LYS A 140 -4.66 29.70 -11.20
N LEU A 141 -3.80 30.30 -12.03
CA LEU A 141 -3.78 30.03 -13.48
C LEU A 141 -3.38 28.58 -13.76
N ALA A 142 -2.31 28.07 -13.14
CA ALA A 142 -1.90 26.67 -13.26
C ALA A 142 -3.01 25.71 -12.82
N PHE A 143 -3.67 25.99 -11.70
CA PHE A 143 -4.81 25.19 -11.20
C PHE A 143 -6.03 25.25 -12.13
N THR A 144 -6.32 26.40 -12.74
CA THR A 144 -7.40 26.54 -13.73
C THR A 144 -7.06 25.73 -14.98
N LEU A 145 -5.81 25.81 -15.45
CA LEU A 145 -5.32 25.03 -16.59
C LEU A 145 -5.32 23.52 -16.29
N MET A 146 -5.05 23.07 -15.05
CA MET A 146 -5.15 21.66 -14.63
C MET A 146 -6.54 21.07 -14.86
N LYS A 147 -7.60 21.87 -14.67
CA LYS A 147 -8.99 21.43 -14.85
C LYS A 147 -9.48 21.57 -16.29
N THR A 148 -8.65 22.06 -17.21
CA THR A 148 -9.06 22.32 -18.58
C THR A 148 -8.74 21.10 -19.43
N PRO A 149 -9.69 20.51 -20.18
CA PRO A 149 -9.41 19.35 -21.03
C PRO A 149 -8.28 19.64 -22.02
N LEU A 150 -7.36 18.69 -22.23
CA LEU A 150 -6.15 18.89 -23.07
C LEU A 150 -6.49 19.35 -24.49
N ARG A 151 -7.65 18.94 -25.02
CA ARG A 151 -8.17 19.39 -26.33
C ARG A 151 -8.39 20.92 -26.43
N ARG A 152 -8.49 21.62 -25.30
CA ARG A 152 -8.68 23.08 -25.22
C ARG A 152 -7.40 23.84 -24.86
N LEU A 153 -6.30 23.14 -24.56
CA LEU A 153 -5.01 23.76 -24.24
C LEU A 153 -4.23 24.04 -25.53
N SER A 154 -3.95 25.33 -25.79
CA SER A 154 -3.13 25.72 -26.93
C SER A 154 -1.65 25.33 -26.73
N PRO A 155 -0.88 25.09 -27.82
CA PRO A 155 0.56 24.85 -27.73
C PRO A 155 1.33 25.94 -26.97
N VAL A 156 0.83 27.18 -27.01
CA VAL A 156 1.37 28.32 -26.27
C VAL A 156 1.18 28.14 -24.75
N GLY A 157 0.01 27.69 -24.31
CA GLY A 157 -0.28 27.41 -22.90
C GLY A 157 0.58 26.27 -22.34
N MET A 158 0.80 25.20 -23.12
CA MET A 158 1.71 24.12 -22.75
C MET A 158 3.16 24.59 -22.59
N LYS A 159 3.65 25.45 -23.50
CA LYS A 159 5.00 26.02 -23.42
C LYS A 159 5.18 26.94 -22.21
N LEU A 160 4.13 27.66 -21.82
CA LEU A 160 4.13 28.51 -20.63
C LEU A 160 4.20 27.68 -19.34
N LEU A 161 3.43 26.58 -19.24
CA LEU A 161 3.50 25.66 -18.10
C LEU A 161 4.88 25.03 -17.96
N GLY A 162 5.49 24.60 -19.07
CA GLY A 162 6.88 24.13 -19.09
C GLY A 162 7.88 25.18 -18.58
N ARG A 163 7.73 26.44 -18.97
CA ARG A 163 8.56 27.56 -18.48
C ARG A 163 8.37 27.87 -17.00
N LEU A 164 7.18 27.60 -16.46
CA LEU A 164 6.88 27.71 -15.03
C LEU A 164 7.38 26.49 -14.23
N GLY A 165 8.12 25.58 -14.86
CA GLY A 165 8.65 24.37 -14.23
C GLY A 165 7.59 23.31 -14.00
N PHE A 166 6.53 23.27 -14.81
CA PHE A 166 5.55 22.21 -14.78
C PHE A 166 5.65 21.29 -16.00
N ARG A 167 5.70 19.98 -15.78
CA ARG A 167 5.56 18.97 -16.83
C ARG A 167 4.12 18.48 -16.90
N ILE A 168 3.59 18.43 -18.12
CA ILE A 168 2.30 17.81 -18.41
C ILE A 168 2.58 16.38 -18.85
N SER A 169 1.97 15.40 -18.17
CA SER A 169 1.95 14.02 -18.65
C SER A 169 0.51 13.57 -18.78
N ALA A 170 0.14 13.07 -19.96
CA ALA A 170 -1.16 12.46 -20.16
C ALA A 170 -1.28 11.22 -19.27
N SER A 171 -2.39 11.10 -18.54
CA SER A 171 -2.70 9.87 -17.82
C SER A 171 -3.13 8.81 -18.83
N MET A 172 -2.40 7.71 -18.93
CA MET A 172 -2.77 6.61 -19.81
C MET A 172 -3.46 5.48 -19.05
N GLU A 173 -4.29 4.75 -19.77
CA GLU A 173 -4.91 3.51 -19.34
C GLU A 173 -4.29 2.32 -20.11
N VAL A 174 -4.20 1.18 -19.46
CA VAL A 174 -3.69 -0.06 -20.08
C VAL A 174 -4.69 -0.56 -21.15
N ASP A 175 -4.18 -0.91 -22.32
CA ASP A 175 -4.92 -1.66 -23.32
C ASP A 175 -4.62 -3.15 -23.12
N VAL A 176 -5.43 -3.80 -22.27
CA VAL A 176 -5.20 -5.18 -21.80
C VAL A 176 -5.13 -6.16 -22.97
N ARG A 177 -6.03 -6.02 -23.95
CA ARG A 177 -6.12 -6.89 -25.14
C ARG A 177 -4.91 -6.84 -26.05
N ARG A 178 -4.00 -5.89 -25.83
CA ARG A 178 -2.76 -5.74 -26.60
C ARG A 178 -1.52 -5.79 -25.72
N SER A 179 -1.68 -6.05 -24.42
CA SER A 179 -0.61 -6.09 -23.44
C SER A 179 -0.32 -7.53 -23.05
N ARG A 180 0.97 -7.90 -23.07
CA ARG A 180 1.45 -9.23 -22.68
C ARG A 180 1.62 -9.35 -21.17
N ALA A 181 1.94 -8.26 -20.49
CA ALA A 181 2.04 -8.21 -19.04
C ALA A 181 1.61 -6.84 -18.49
N LEU A 182 1.09 -6.81 -17.27
CA LEU A 182 0.66 -5.59 -16.59
C LEU A 182 0.63 -5.76 -15.07
N MET A 183 0.70 -4.64 -14.36
CA MET A 183 0.24 -4.53 -12.98
C MET A 183 -1.18 -3.91 -12.96
N PRO A 184 -2.23 -4.66 -12.61
CA PRO A 184 -3.62 -4.21 -12.76
C PRO A 184 -4.04 -3.15 -11.72
N THR A 185 -3.58 -3.31 -10.48
CA THR A 185 -3.82 -2.40 -9.34
C THR A 185 -2.49 -2.08 -8.64
N THR A 186 -2.41 -1.01 -7.84
CA THR A 186 -1.17 -0.72 -7.10
C THR A 186 -0.98 -1.75 -5.97
N GLU A 187 -2.10 -2.16 -5.40
CA GLU A 187 -2.27 -3.09 -4.29
C GLU A 187 -1.92 -4.53 -4.69
N ALA A 188 -1.96 -4.85 -5.99
CA ALA A 188 -1.54 -6.15 -6.51
C ALA A 188 -0.06 -6.47 -6.22
N MET A 189 0.77 -5.43 -6.08
CA MET A 189 2.19 -5.57 -5.72
C MET A 189 2.97 -6.57 -6.60
N GLY A 190 2.58 -6.68 -7.87
CA GLY A 190 3.10 -7.71 -8.76
C GLY A 190 2.60 -7.59 -10.20
N LEU A 191 3.24 -8.36 -11.09
CA LEU A 191 2.84 -8.46 -12.49
C LEU A 191 1.99 -9.69 -12.74
N TYR A 192 1.05 -9.51 -13.65
CA TYR A 192 0.27 -10.56 -14.28
C TYR A 192 0.64 -10.61 -15.76
N ILE A 193 0.92 -11.81 -16.24
CA ILE A 193 1.08 -12.13 -17.65
C ILE A 193 -0.32 -12.42 -18.21
N ASN A 194 -0.68 -11.78 -19.31
CA ASN A 194 -1.98 -11.92 -19.94
C ASN A 194 -2.06 -13.21 -20.76
N ASP A 195 -1.99 -14.35 -20.07
CA ASP A 195 -2.04 -15.68 -20.68
C ASP A 195 -3.46 -16.14 -21.03
N ASP A 196 -3.55 -16.95 -22.08
CA ASP A 196 -4.79 -17.52 -22.62
C ASP A 196 -5.41 -18.64 -21.76
N GLU A 197 -4.70 -19.14 -20.75
CA GLU A 197 -5.24 -20.13 -19.81
C GLU A 197 -5.99 -19.48 -18.63
N ARG A 198 -5.55 -18.31 -18.15
CA ARG A 198 -6.16 -17.61 -17.00
C ARG A 198 -7.11 -16.48 -17.38
N PHE A 199 -6.86 -15.79 -18.49
CA PHE A 199 -7.58 -14.57 -18.85
C PHE A 199 -8.39 -14.77 -20.13
N GLU A 200 -9.65 -14.36 -20.11
CA GLU A 200 -10.61 -14.57 -21.22
C GLU A 200 -10.11 -13.99 -22.56
N ASP A 201 -9.50 -12.81 -22.52
CA ASP A 201 -8.88 -12.13 -23.66
C ASP A 201 -7.34 -12.23 -23.63
N GLY A 202 -6.82 -13.35 -23.09
CA GLY A 202 -5.38 -13.63 -23.02
C GLY A 202 -4.74 -13.73 -24.41
N ILE A 203 -3.57 -13.11 -24.58
CA ILE A 203 -2.87 -13.03 -25.87
C ILE A 203 -1.50 -13.71 -25.86
N VAL A 204 -1.12 -14.29 -24.72
CA VAL A 204 0.16 -14.97 -24.52
C VAL A 204 -0.12 -16.46 -24.32
N SER A 205 0.46 -17.32 -25.13
CA SER A 205 0.34 -18.77 -24.92
C SER A 205 1.03 -19.21 -23.62
N ALA A 206 0.63 -20.33 -23.03
CA ALA A 206 1.26 -20.85 -21.81
C ALA A 206 2.79 -21.04 -21.91
N GLU A 207 3.30 -21.44 -23.08
CA GLU A 207 4.75 -21.59 -23.31
C GLU A 207 5.46 -20.24 -23.33
N GLU A 208 4.90 -19.26 -24.06
CA GLU A 208 5.41 -17.88 -24.09
C GLU A 208 5.29 -17.18 -22.73
N ALA A 209 4.27 -17.52 -21.93
CA ALA A 209 4.10 -16.95 -20.59
C ALA A 209 5.24 -17.38 -19.67
N ARG A 210 5.72 -18.62 -19.78
CA ARG A 210 6.86 -19.11 -18.98
C ARG A 210 8.14 -18.36 -19.33
N SER A 211 8.47 -18.24 -20.61
CA SER A 211 9.68 -17.54 -21.05
C SER A 211 9.61 -16.04 -20.76
N LEU A 212 8.46 -15.41 -20.98
CA LEU A 212 8.21 -14.01 -20.63
C LEU A 212 8.37 -13.76 -19.12
N LYS A 213 7.90 -14.67 -18.27
CA LYS A 213 8.08 -14.55 -16.81
C LYS A 213 9.55 -14.52 -16.43
N GLU A 214 10.35 -15.44 -16.98
CA GLU A 214 11.79 -15.52 -16.70
C GLU A 214 12.52 -14.25 -17.17
N GLU A 215 12.23 -13.79 -18.38
CA GLU A 215 12.75 -12.54 -18.95
C GLU A 215 12.42 -11.32 -18.06
N LEU A 216 11.16 -11.21 -17.61
CA LEU A 216 10.70 -10.13 -16.76
C LEU A 216 11.34 -10.20 -15.36
N LEU A 217 11.45 -11.40 -14.76
CA LEU A 217 12.10 -11.61 -13.47
C LEU A 217 13.55 -11.11 -13.49
N GLU A 218 14.33 -11.51 -14.50
CA GLU A 218 15.72 -11.07 -14.65
C GLU A 218 15.80 -9.57 -14.90
N SER A 219 15.02 -9.06 -15.85
CA SER A 219 15.04 -7.64 -16.21
C SER A 219 14.64 -6.71 -15.05
N LEU A 220 13.67 -7.12 -14.23
CA LEU A 220 13.19 -6.34 -13.09
C LEU A 220 14.18 -6.33 -11.92
N ARG A 221 14.94 -7.41 -11.71
CA ARG A 221 16.00 -7.48 -10.69
C ARG A 221 17.13 -6.49 -10.95
N GLU A 222 17.40 -6.21 -12.23
CA GLU A 222 18.44 -5.26 -12.64
C GLU A 222 17.99 -3.79 -12.66
N VAL A 223 16.70 -3.50 -12.40
CA VAL A 223 16.21 -2.12 -12.40
C VAL A 223 16.80 -1.35 -11.23
N LYS A 224 17.46 -0.24 -11.55
CA LYS A 224 18.04 0.68 -10.57
C LYS A 224 17.47 2.10 -10.70
N ILE A 225 17.26 2.73 -9.56
CA ILE A 225 16.87 4.14 -9.42
C ILE A 225 17.97 4.86 -8.64
N GLY A 226 18.60 5.85 -9.27
CA GLY A 226 19.72 6.57 -8.65
C GLY A 226 20.91 5.68 -8.27
N GLY A 227 21.10 4.55 -8.96
CA GLY A 227 22.14 3.56 -8.66
C GLY A 227 21.77 2.50 -7.62
N GLU A 228 20.64 2.67 -6.92
CA GLU A 228 20.11 1.69 -5.96
C GLU A 228 19.08 0.76 -6.63
N PRO A 229 18.95 -0.51 -6.23
CA PRO A 229 17.88 -1.39 -6.71
C PRO A 229 16.49 -0.79 -6.48
N ALA A 230 15.62 -0.89 -7.49
CA ALA A 230 14.24 -0.42 -7.37
C ALA A 230 13.39 -1.28 -6.42
N PHE A 231 13.68 -2.58 -6.37
CA PHE A 231 13.01 -3.55 -5.51
C PHE A 231 14.00 -4.16 -4.53
N LYS A 232 13.53 -4.55 -3.34
CA LYS A 232 14.32 -5.38 -2.42
C LYS A 232 14.43 -6.79 -2.98
N GLU A 233 13.30 -7.37 -3.41
CA GLU A 233 13.26 -8.66 -4.10
C GLU A 233 12.18 -8.66 -5.20
N VAL A 234 12.43 -9.46 -6.23
CA VAL A 234 11.48 -9.76 -7.30
C VAL A 234 11.32 -11.28 -7.36
N LEU A 235 10.16 -11.76 -6.93
CA LEU A 235 9.87 -13.14 -6.60
C LEU A 235 8.95 -13.79 -7.64
N ASP A 236 9.13 -15.09 -7.86
CA ASP A 236 8.21 -15.90 -8.66
C ASP A 236 6.97 -16.21 -7.82
N GLY A 237 5.80 -15.71 -8.23
CA GLY A 237 4.56 -15.85 -7.46
C GLY A 237 4.12 -17.30 -7.29
N LEU A 238 4.38 -18.16 -8.28
CA LEU A 238 4.08 -19.60 -8.18
C LEU A 238 5.01 -20.35 -7.22
N LYS A 239 6.17 -19.76 -6.87
CA LYS A 239 7.06 -20.29 -5.82
C LYS A 239 6.69 -19.75 -4.44
N LEU A 240 6.06 -18.58 -4.39
CA LEU A 240 5.68 -17.90 -3.15
C LEU A 240 4.34 -18.42 -2.61
N TYR A 241 3.30 -18.44 -3.44
CA TYR A 241 1.96 -18.85 -3.05
C TYR A 241 1.77 -20.36 -3.23
N ARG A 242 0.95 -20.95 -2.36
CA ARG A 242 0.59 -22.37 -2.37
C ARG A 242 -0.92 -22.56 -2.40
N GLY A 243 -1.36 -23.78 -2.68
CA GLY A 243 -2.78 -24.12 -2.69
C GLY A 243 -3.50 -23.80 -4.00
N ARG A 244 -4.81 -24.09 -4.02
CA ARG A 244 -5.64 -24.07 -5.25
C ARG A 244 -5.74 -22.70 -5.91
N MET A 245 -5.57 -21.63 -5.12
CA MET A 245 -5.66 -20.25 -5.58
C MET A 245 -4.31 -19.65 -5.97
N ALA A 246 -3.19 -20.35 -5.80
CA ALA A 246 -1.85 -19.83 -6.10
C ALA A 246 -1.74 -19.32 -7.55
N ARG A 247 -2.39 -20.01 -8.50
CA ARG A 247 -2.39 -19.66 -9.92
C ARG A 247 -3.14 -18.36 -10.22
N MET A 248 -4.07 -17.95 -9.35
CA MET A 248 -4.85 -16.71 -9.49
C MET A 248 -4.08 -15.47 -9.01
N GLY A 249 -2.98 -15.66 -8.29
CA GLY A 249 -2.12 -14.57 -7.85
C GLY A 249 -1.19 -14.03 -8.95
N PRO A 250 -0.39 -13.01 -8.64
CA PRO A 250 0.60 -12.47 -9.57
C PRO A 250 1.63 -13.52 -10.00
N ASP A 251 2.11 -13.45 -11.24
CA ASP A 251 3.23 -14.27 -11.72
C ASP A 251 4.56 -13.83 -11.11
N ILE A 252 4.67 -12.52 -10.88
CA ILE A 252 5.84 -11.88 -10.30
C ILE A 252 5.38 -11.02 -9.15
N VAL A 253 5.98 -11.19 -7.98
CA VAL A 253 5.67 -10.41 -6.77
C VAL A 253 6.83 -9.51 -6.40
N PHE A 254 6.53 -8.27 -6.03
CA PHE A 254 7.50 -7.27 -5.63
C PHE A 254 7.58 -7.16 -4.11
N ARG A 255 8.78 -7.36 -3.56
CA ARG A 255 9.10 -6.90 -2.20
C ARG A 255 9.82 -5.57 -2.31
N LEU A 256 9.25 -4.55 -1.67
CA LEU A 256 9.76 -3.19 -1.80
C LEU A 256 11.00 -2.93 -0.94
N GLY A 257 11.85 -2.03 -1.42
CA GLY A 257 13.05 -1.56 -0.73
C GLY A 257 12.91 -0.09 -0.36
N ASN A 258 13.77 0.74 -0.95
CA ASN A 258 13.74 2.20 -0.74
C ASN A 258 12.72 2.92 -1.63
N TYR A 259 12.18 2.25 -2.64
CA TYR A 259 11.24 2.82 -3.60
C TYR A 259 9.91 2.07 -3.56
N GLY A 260 8.81 2.82 -3.61
CA GLY A 260 7.47 2.28 -3.79
C GLY A 260 7.19 1.98 -5.26
N VAL A 261 6.11 1.25 -5.55
CA VAL A 261 5.69 0.93 -6.92
C VAL A 261 4.27 1.43 -7.16
N ARG A 262 3.97 1.93 -8.36
CA ARG A 262 2.60 2.31 -8.77
C ARG A 262 2.29 1.85 -10.19
N LYS A 263 1.02 1.59 -10.45
CA LYS A 263 0.52 1.15 -11.77
C LYS A 263 0.37 2.27 -12.79
N SER A 264 0.37 3.52 -12.34
CA SER A 264 0.11 4.67 -13.21
C SER A 264 1.12 4.72 -14.35
N ILE A 265 0.66 5.10 -15.53
CA ILE A 265 1.50 5.28 -16.72
C ILE A 265 1.65 6.77 -16.96
N TYR A 266 2.89 7.24 -16.91
CA TYR A 266 3.27 8.61 -17.22
C TYR A 266 4.36 8.59 -18.29
N PRO A 267 4.03 8.87 -19.56
CA PRO A 267 4.99 8.82 -20.66
C PRO A 267 6.32 9.50 -20.37
N GLY A 268 7.40 8.74 -20.48
CA GLY A 268 8.78 9.19 -20.26
C GLY A 268 9.18 9.34 -18.79
N THR A 269 8.32 8.97 -17.83
CA THR A 269 8.59 9.08 -16.39
C THR A 269 8.56 7.70 -15.74
N LEU A 270 9.74 7.08 -15.61
CA LEU A 270 9.88 5.77 -14.96
C LEU A 270 9.81 5.83 -13.44
N TRP A 271 10.23 6.94 -12.84
CA TRP A 271 10.19 7.11 -11.39
C TRP A 271 10.14 8.59 -10.99
N ARG A 272 9.78 8.85 -9.73
CA ARG A 272 9.84 10.18 -9.10
C ARG A 272 10.38 10.12 -7.69
N GLY A 273 11.23 11.07 -7.31
CA GLY A 273 11.67 11.26 -5.93
C GLY A 273 10.54 11.76 -5.03
N THR A 274 10.68 11.52 -3.72
CA THR A 274 9.73 11.71 -2.61
C THR A 274 8.57 12.69 -2.87
N PRO A 275 7.47 12.26 -3.51
CA PRO A 275 6.20 12.96 -3.38
C PRO A 275 5.65 12.75 -1.95
N PRO A 276 4.76 13.63 -1.47
CA PRO A 276 4.03 13.41 -0.21
C PRO A 276 3.27 12.07 -0.14
N SER A 277 3.03 11.42 -1.29
CA SER A 277 2.32 10.15 -1.44
C SER A 277 3.22 8.92 -1.56
N ALA A 278 4.52 9.05 -1.26
CA ALA A 278 5.43 7.91 -1.19
C ALA A 278 5.44 7.28 0.21
N ILE A 279 4.26 7.13 0.79
CA ILE A 279 4.05 6.41 2.05
C ILE A 279 3.11 5.25 1.75
N GLU A 280 3.52 4.04 2.11
CA GLU A 280 2.76 2.80 1.89
C GLU A 280 3.09 1.78 2.99
N HIS A 281 2.37 0.67 2.98
CA HIS A 281 2.54 -0.45 3.88
C HIS A 281 3.93 -1.11 3.77
N GLU A 282 4.40 -1.71 4.86
CA GLU A 282 5.62 -2.55 4.91
C GLU A 282 5.32 -3.87 5.67
N GLU A 283 6.10 -4.92 5.40
CA GLU A 283 5.86 -6.29 5.92
C GLU A 283 6.02 -6.42 7.44
N GLU A 284 6.84 -5.58 8.08
CA GLU A 284 7.17 -5.72 9.50
C GLU A 284 6.17 -4.92 10.36
N GLY A 285 5.29 -5.64 11.07
CA GLY A 285 4.30 -5.10 12.00
C GLY A 285 4.68 -5.26 13.48
N ILE A 286 3.69 -5.13 14.34
CA ILE A 286 3.83 -5.38 15.79
C ILE A 286 2.94 -6.54 16.24
N ILE A 287 3.38 -7.21 17.30
CA ILE A 287 2.57 -8.18 18.05
C ILE A 287 2.90 -8.03 19.54
N ILE A 288 1.86 -8.00 20.36
CA ILE A 288 1.90 -8.00 21.81
C ILE A 288 0.82 -8.96 22.28
N ALA A 289 1.17 -9.86 23.20
CA ALA A 289 0.21 -10.76 23.83
C ALA A 289 0.24 -10.54 25.34
N PHE A 290 -0.93 -10.55 25.97
CA PHE A 290 -1.12 -10.27 27.39
C PHE A 290 -2.21 -11.17 27.97
N GLY A 291 -1.97 -11.75 29.14
CA GLY A 291 -2.89 -12.65 29.82
C GLY A 291 -2.16 -13.60 30.77
N GLU A 292 -2.91 -14.40 31.51
CA GLU A 292 -2.36 -15.44 32.37
C GLU A 292 -1.62 -16.51 31.53
N GLY A 293 -0.54 -17.09 32.07
CA GLY A 293 0.30 -18.09 31.36
C GLY A 293 1.39 -17.49 30.46
N ILE A 294 1.19 -16.28 29.91
CA ILE A 294 2.16 -15.65 29.01
C ILE A 294 3.38 -15.12 29.78
N SER A 295 4.53 -15.76 29.61
CA SER A 295 5.80 -15.41 30.28
C SER A 295 6.88 -14.87 29.35
N ALA A 296 6.68 -14.93 28.03
CA ALA A 296 7.67 -14.51 27.06
C ALA A 296 7.82 -12.98 27.01
N LYS A 297 9.07 -12.50 27.09
CA LYS A 297 9.38 -11.06 27.00
C LYS A 297 9.51 -10.54 25.57
N ARG A 298 9.74 -11.43 24.61
CA ARG A 298 9.88 -11.09 23.19
C ARG A 298 9.47 -12.30 22.37
N ILE A 299 8.68 -12.04 21.33
CA ILE A 299 8.26 -13.03 20.34
C ILE A 299 8.55 -12.48 18.94
N ARG A 300 8.73 -13.38 17.99
CA ARG A 300 8.69 -13.08 16.55
C ARG A 300 7.73 -14.08 15.94
N ALA A 301 6.72 -13.59 15.24
CA ALA A 301 5.67 -14.38 14.65
C ALA A 301 5.34 -13.87 13.25
N SER A 302 4.74 -14.72 12.44
CA SER A 302 4.03 -14.32 11.23
C SER A 302 2.59 -13.96 11.58
N ILE A 303 1.97 -13.06 10.81
CA ILE A 303 0.52 -12.86 10.89
C ILE A 303 -0.27 -14.16 10.64
N MET A 304 0.31 -15.08 9.85
CA MET A 304 -0.28 -16.40 9.59
C MET A 304 -0.35 -17.27 10.84
N ASP A 305 0.47 -17.00 11.86
CA ASP A 305 0.52 -17.73 13.13
C ASP A 305 -0.62 -17.33 14.07
N ILE A 306 -1.29 -16.20 13.82
CA ILE A 306 -2.33 -15.66 14.72
C ILE A 306 -3.57 -16.56 14.74
N ALA A 307 -4.09 -16.94 13.57
CA ALA A 307 -5.27 -17.78 13.48
C ALA A 307 -5.10 -19.13 14.20
N PRO A 308 -4.04 -19.94 13.97
CA PRO A 308 -3.85 -21.18 14.71
C PRO A 308 -3.62 -20.94 16.22
N THR A 309 -2.97 -19.84 16.60
CA THR A 309 -2.80 -19.47 18.02
C THR A 309 -4.15 -19.23 18.70
N VAL A 310 -5.04 -18.44 18.07
CA VAL A 310 -6.38 -18.16 18.61
C VAL A 310 -7.21 -19.45 18.71
N LEU A 311 -7.17 -20.31 17.70
CA LEU A 311 -7.90 -21.58 17.71
C LEU A 311 -7.44 -22.48 18.87
N GLU A 312 -6.13 -22.60 19.09
CA GLU A 312 -5.60 -23.40 20.21
C GLU A 312 -5.98 -22.83 21.58
N ILE A 313 -5.95 -21.49 21.76
CA ILE A 313 -6.43 -20.83 22.99
C ILE A 313 -7.90 -21.20 23.26
N MET A 314 -8.71 -21.27 22.21
CA MET A 314 -10.13 -21.65 22.30
C MET A 314 -10.37 -23.16 22.42
N GLY A 315 -9.31 -23.98 22.51
CA GLY A 315 -9.42 -25.43 22.57
C GLY A 315 -9.87 -26.08 21.25
N VAL A 316 -9.75 -25.38 20.14
CA VAL A 316 -10.09 -25.86 18.79
C VAL A 316 -8.82 -26.30 18.07
N THR A 317 -8.81 -27.52 17.55
CA THR A 317 -7.67 -28.02 16.75
C THR A 317 -7.56 -27.21 15.45
N PRO A 318 -6.41 -26.55 15.17
CA PRO A 318 -6.23 -25.81 13.93
C PRO A 318 -6.34 -26.72 12.70
N PRO A 319 -6.99 -26.27 11.61
CA PRO A 319 -7.00 -26.99 10.34
C PRO A 319 -5.58 -27.26 9.82
N PRO A 320 -5.30 -28.45 9.26
CA PRO A 320 -3.96 -28.83 8.83
C PRO A 320 -3.48 -28.08 7.57
N ASP A 321 -4.36 -27.35 6.90
CA ASP A 321 -4.10 -26.56 5.70
C ASP A 321 -3.80 -25.08 5.98
N LEU A 322 -3.70 -24.68 7.26
CA LEU A 322 -3.14 -23.38 7.63
C LEU A 322 -1.62 -23.34 7.40
N ASP A 323 -1.12 -22.25 6.81
CA ASP A 323 0.31 -22.06 6.56
C ASP A 323 1.11 -21.75 7.83
N GLY A 324 0.49 -21.04 8.78
CA GLY A 324 1.09 -20.68 10.06
C GLY A 324 0.96 -21.76 11.12
N ARG A 325 1.59 -21.55 12.27
CA ARG A 325 1.52 -22.45 13.43
C ARG A 325 1.22 -21.66 14.70
N ALA A 326 0.56 -22.29 15.66
CA ALA A 326 0.31 -21.63 16.93
C ALA A 326 1.62 -21.19 17.60
N ILE A 327 1.62 -20.00 18.18
CA ILE A 327 2.77 -19.37 18.82
C ILE A 327 2.93 -20.02 20.20
N PRO A 328 3.95 -20.87 20.42
CA PRO A 328 4.06 -21.66 21.66
C PRO A 328 4.18 -20.79 22.92
N GLN A 329 4.68 -19.56 22.76
CA GLN A 329 4.83 -18.60 23.85
C GLN A 329 3.51 -17.96 24.32
N ILE A 330 2.41 -18.15 23.57
CA ILE A 330 1.09 -17.58 23.88
C ILE A 330 0.13 -18.68 24.34
N VAL A 331 0.19 -19.88 23.75
CA VAL A 331 -0.72 -21.00 24.04
C VAL A 331 -0.30 -21.86 25.25
N GLY A 332 0.89 -21.61 25.82
CA GLY A 332 1.56 -22.48 26.80
C GLY A 332 1.43 -22.05 28.25
#